data_AF-A0A7W1I2I5-F1
#
_entry.id   AF-A0A7W1I2I5-F1
#
_cell.length_a   1.000
_cell.length_b   1.000
_cell.length_c   1.000
_cell.angle_alpha   90.00
_cell.angle_beta   90.00
_cell.angle_gamma   90.00
#
_symmetry.space_group_name_H-M   'P 1'
#
loop_
_entity.id
_entity.type
_entity.pdbx_description
1 polymer ?
#
loop_
_entity_poly.entity_id
_entity_poly.type
_entity_poly.pdbx_seq_one_letter_code
_entity_poly.pdbx_strand_id
1 'polypeptide(L)'
;MLKRILGLLGWLGVALVFAAVAVRFLRPEQQPLYNWLAIAGLVCTLLYILSQWREVMRSFSGREARFGTLAFASIAVVLAILVGINYLASRRNKRWDLTSAKQFTLSEQTKKVLQGLERPVMIRVFDRAEGFERYRERLDEYKYASDKVTVEYIDVDRRPADAQRYQVQQFGTVAFEYDGRVERVTSDGEQELTNGLIKVVQGRQ
;
A
#
# COMPACT_ATOMS: atom_id res chain seq x y z
N MET A 1 -20.32 -52.73 16.50
CA MET A 1 -19.96 -51.52 17.27
C MET A 1 -18.87 -50.66 16.59
N LEU A 2 -17.94 -51.26 15.83
CA LEU A 2 -16.87 -50.54 15.11
C LEU A 2 -17.35 -49.41 14.17
N LYS A 3 -18.46 -49.58 13.43
CA LYS A 3 -18.98 -48.58 12.49
C LYS A 3 -19.45 -47.27 13.13
N ARG A 4 -19.91 -47.29 14.40
CA ARG A 4 -20.25 -46.06 15.15
C ARG A 4 -19.00 -45.30 15.58
N ILE A 5 -17.94 -46.03 15.92
CA ILE A 5 -16.65 -45.48 16.32
C ILE A 5 -15.95 -44.80 15.13
N LEU A 6 -16.01 -45.39 13.93
CA LEU A 6 -15.48 -44.76 12.71
C LEU A 6 -16.25 -43.50 12.30
N GLY A 7 -17.57 -43.46 12.49
CA GLY A 7 -18.38 -42.26 12.23
C GLY A 7 -18.08 -41.10 13.20
N LEU A 8 -17.85 -41.43 14.47
CA LEU A 8 -17.41 -40.47 15.48
C LEU A 8 -16.00 -39.93 15.18
N LEU A 9 -15.10 -40.77 14.66
CA LEU A 9 -13.75 -40.36 14.25
C LEU A 9 -13.77 -39.35 13.08
N GLY A 10 -14.70 -39.51 12.14
CA GLY A 10 -14.89 -38.59 11.01
C GLY A 10 -15.38 -37.21 11.46
N TRP A 11 -16.33 -37.16 12.40
CA TRP A 11 -16.78 -35.91 13.02
C TRP A 11 -15.69 -35.25 13.87
N LEU A 12 -14.86 -36.04 14.54
CA LEU A 12 -13.68 -35.57 15.25
C LEU A 12 -12.68 -34.89 14.31
N GLY A 13 -12.45 -35.44 13.12
CA GLY A 13 -11.61 -34.85 12.09
C GLY A 13 -12.16 -33.52 11.57
N VAL A 14 -13.46 -33.43 11.28
CA VAL A 14 -14.11 -32.18 10.83
C VAL A 14 -14.08 -31.12 11.93
N ALA A 15 -14.34 -31.50 13.18
CA ALA A 15 -14.27 -30.59 14.32
C ALA A 15 -12.84 -30.06 14.54
N LEU A 16 -11.82 -30.88 14.31
CA LEU A 16 -10.41 -30.52 14.47
C LEU A 16 -9.95 -29.58 13.33
N VAL A 17 -10.44 -29.78 12.10
CA VAL A 17 -10.24 -28.84 10.98
C VAL A 17 -10.95 -27.51 11.23
N PHE A 18 -12.18 -27.53 11.75
CA PHE A 18 -12.92 -26.33 12.10
C PHE A 18 -12.24 -25.56 13.23
N ALA A 19 -11.72 -26.25 14.24
CA ALA A 19 -10.94 -25.68 15.34
C ALA A 19 -9.62 -25.07 14.84
N ALA A 20 -8.91 -25.72 13.91
CA ALA A 20 -7.69 -25.18 13.32
C ALA A 20 -7.92 -23.90 12.49
N VAL A 21 -9.07 -23.81 11.81
CA VAL A 21 -9.52 -22.61 11.07
C VAL A 21 -9.94 -21.50 12.05
N ALA A 22 -10.66 -21.83 13.12
CA ALA A 22 -11.06 -20.87 14.14
C ALA A 22 -9.84 -20.26 14.88
N VAL A 23 -8.85 -21.09 15.24
CA VAL A 23 -7.61 -20.63 15.88
C VAL A 23 -6.79 -19.71 14.96
N ARG A 24 -6.82 -19.95 13.64
CA ARG A 24 -6.18 -19.06 12.64
C ARG A 24 -6.80 -17.65 12.62
N PHE A 25 -8.05 -17.51 13.04
CA PHE A 25 -8.76 -16.21 13.11
C PHE A 25 -8.50 -15.46 14.42
N LEU A 26 -8.14 -16.17 15.51
CA LEU A 26 -8.05 -15.60 16.87
C LEU A 26 -6.68 -15.02 17.24
N ARG A 27 -5.57 -15.39 16.57
CA ARG A 27 -4.20 -14.92 16.91
C ARG A 27 -3.34 -14.67 15.65
N PRO A 28 -3.36 -13.45 15.07
CA PRO A 28 -2.78 -13.16 13.75
C PRO A 28 -1.30 -12.67 13.73
N GLU A 29 -0.48 -12.94 14.76
CA GLU A 29 0.85 -12.30 14.90
C GLU A 29 2.11 -13.14 14.54
N GLN A 30 2.00 -14.40 14.08
CA GLN A 30 3.19 -15.21 13.69
C GLN A 30 3.10 -15.79 12.26
N GLN A 31 3.05 -14.89 11.27
CA GLN A 31 2.76 -15.14 9.85
C GLN A 31 3.63 -16.18 9.08
N PRO A 32 4.96 -16.30 9.26
CA PRO A 32 5.76 -17.12 8.34
C PRO A 32 5.72 -18.63 8.61
N LEU A 33 5.66 -19.05 9.88
CA LEU A 33 5.66 -20.47 10.26
C LEU A 33 4.29 -21.13 10.01
N TYR A 34 3.21 -20.37 10.19
CA TYR A 34 1.83 -20.87 10.13
C TYR A 34 1.39 -21.27 8.72
N ASN A 35 1.94 -20.63 7.67
CA ASN A 35 1.61 -20.97 6.29
C ASN A 35 2.21 -22.31 5.86
N TRP A 36 3.41 -22.66 6.35
CA TRP A 36 4.01 -23.99 6.10
C TRP A 36 3.27 -25.10 6.84
N LEU A 37 2.84 -24.86 8.07
CA LEU A 37 1.99 -25.79 8.83
C LEU A 37 0.61 -25.97 8.18
N ALA A 38 0.01 -24.92 7.61
CA ALA A 38 -1.25 -25.02 6.89
C ALA A 38 -1.13 -25.86 5.61
N ILE A 39 -0.01 -25.72 4.88
CA ILE A 39 0.28 -26.55 3.70
C ILE A 39 0.50 -28.01 4.11
N ALA A 40 1.28 -28.26 5.16
CA ALA A 40 1.51 -29.60 5.68
C ALA A 40 0.21 -30.27 6.15
N GLY A 41 -0.66 -29.54 6.86
CA GLY A 41 -1.97 -30.00 7.30
C GLY A 41 -2.92 -30.31 6.13
N LEU A 42 -2.90 -29.49 5.08
CA LEU A 42 -3.69 -29.70 3.87
C LEU A 42 -3.21 -30.93 3.08
N VAL A 43 -1.89 -31.13 2.98
CA VAL A 43 -1.30 -32.31 2.36
C VAL A 43 -1.63 -33.58 3.15
N CYS A 44 -1.55 -33.55 4.48
CA CYS A 44 -1.94 -34.70 5.32
C CYS A 44 -3.44 -35.02 5.18
N THR A 45 -4.30 -33.99 5.11
CA THR A 45 -5.75 -34.19 4.90
C THR A 45 -6.05 -34.77 3.53
N LEU A 46 -5.37 -34.29 2.48
CA LEU A 46 -5.48 -34.84 1.12
C LEU A 46 -4.95 -36.27 1.04
N LEU A 47 -3.83 -36.58 1.69
CA LEU A 47 -3.29 -37.94 1.76
C LEU A 47 -4.22 -38.89 2.52
N TYR A 48 -4.86 -38.41 3.59
CA TYR A 48 -5.87 -39.18 4.32
C TYR A 48 -7.09 -39.48 3.44
N ILE A 49 -7.57 -38.48 2.69
CA ILE A 49 -8.66 -38.64 1.71
C ILE A 49 -8.28 -39.63 0.60
N LEU A 50 -7.05 -39.53 0.07
CA LEU A 50 -6.54 -40.44 -0.96
C LEU A 50 -6.36 -41.87 -0.44
N SER A 51 -5.90 -42.04 0.79
CA SER A 51 -5.78 -43.36 1.44
C SER A 51 -7.14 -43.99 1.71
N GLN A 52 -8.18 -43.18 1.95
CA GLN A 52 -9.56 -43.61 2.19
C GLN A 52 -10.34 -43.91 0.88
N TRP A 53 -9.79 -43.60 -0.29
CA TRP A 53 -10.42 -43.88 -1.60
C TRP A 53 -10.81 -45.36 -1.77
N ARG A 54 -10.06 -46.28 -1.15
CA ARG A 54 -10.28 -47.73 -1.22
C ARG A 54 -11.44 -48.22 -0.36
N GLU A 55 -11.79 -47.51 0.71
CA GLU A 55 -12.94 -47.82 1.58
C GLU A 55 -14.23 -47.17 1.06
N VAL A 56 -14.14 -45.96 0.51
CA VAL A 56 -15.24 -45.29 -0.19
C VAL A 56 -15.75 -46.16 -1.36
N MET A 57 -14.84 -46.77 -2.12
CA MET A 57 -15.20 -47.66 -3.23
C MET A 57 -15.90 -48.96 -2.79
N ARG A 58 -15.66 -49.43 -1.56
CA ARG A 58 -16.35 -50.62 -0.99
C ARG A 58 -17.71 -50.28 -0.38
N SER A 59 -17.91 -49.05 0.08
CA SER A 59 -19.19 -48.59 0.62
C SER A 59 -20.23 -48.23 -0.46
N PHE A 60 -19.88 -48.38 -1.74
CA PHE A 60 -20.70 -48.10 -2.92
C PHE A 60 -21.67 -49.22 -3.34
N SER A 61 -21.86 -50.27 -2.52
CA SER A 61 -22.68 -51.44 -2.87
C SER A 61 -24.18 -51.31 -2.50
N GLY A 62 -24.66 -50.13 -2.09
CA GLY A 62 -26.08 -49.88 -1.78
C GLY A 62 -26.74 -48.91 -2.76
N ARG A 63 -27.93 -49.26 -3.29
CA ARG A 63 -28.69 -48.48 -4.29
C ARG A 63 -28.98 -47.01 -3.90
N GLU A 64 -28.89 -46.65 -2.62
CA GLU A 64 -29.09 -45.28 -2.13
C GLU A 64 -27.80 -44.44 -1.98
N ALA A 65 -26.62 -45.03 -2.15
CA ALA A 65 -25.35 -44.35 -1.94
C ALA A 65 -24.97 -43.36 -3.06
N ARG A 66 -25.68 -43.37 -4.20
CA ARG A 66 -25.31 -42.62 -5.41
C ARG A 66 -25.52 -41.10 -5.29
N PHE A 67 -26.53 -40.65 -4.54
CA PHE A 67 -26.79 -39.21 -4.39
C PHE A 67 -25.93 -38.57 -3.29
N GLY A 68 -25.67 -39.29 -2.19
CA GLY A 68 -24.83 -38.79 -1.10
C GLY A 68 -23.34 -38.67 -1.48
N THR A 69 -22.84 -39.55 -2.34
CA THR A 69 -21.44 -39.51 -2.79
C THR A 69 -21.17 -38.41 -3.81
N LEU A 70 -22.11 -38.15 -4.72
CA LEU A 70 -22.05 -37.00 -5.64
C LEU A 70 -22.12 -35.67 -4.89
N ALA A 71 -22.98 -35.58 -3.87
CA ALA A 71 -23.10 -34.38 -3.02
C ALA A 71 -21.86 -34.17 -2.14
N PHE A 72 -21.29 -35.23 -1.56
CA PHE A 72 -20.07 -35.12 -0.76
C PHE A 72 -18.84 -34.78 -1.62
N ALA A 73 -18.72 -35.39 -2.80
CA ALA A 73 -17.66 -35.09 -3.75
C ALA A 73 -17.76 -33.66 -4.27
N SER A 74 -18.97 -33.16 -4.56
CA SER A 74 -19.15 -31.78 -5.01
C SER A 74 -18.80 -30.76 -3.93
N ILE A 75 -19.18 -31.01 -2.67
CA ILE A 75 -18.80 -30.16 -1.53
C ILE A 75 -17.28 -30.16 -1.33
N ALA A 76 -16.63 -31.33 -1.40
CA ALA A 76 -15.18 -31.43 -1.27
C ALA A 76 -14.44 -30.68 -2.39
N VAL A 77 -14.93 -30.77 -3.63
CA VAL A 77 -14.36 -30.03 -4.78
C VAL A 77 -14.55 -28.53 -4.62
N VAL A 78 -15.74 -28.06 -4.21
CA VAL A 78 -16.01 -26.64 -3.98
C VAL A 78 -15.11 -26.09 -2.87
N LEU A 79 -14.92 -26.83 -1.77
CA LEU A 79 -14.00 -26.45 -0.70
C LEU A 79 -12.54 -26.40 -1.17
N ALA A 80 -12.10 -27.38 -1.96
CA ALA A 80 -10.76 -27.38 -2.53
C ALA A 80 -10.53 -26.18 -3.46
N ILE A 81 -11.53 -25.80 -4.27
CA ILE A 81 -11.49 -24.61 -5.13
C ILE A 81 -11.44 -23.34 -4.29
N LEU A 82 -12.30 -23.20 -3.26
CA LEU A 82 -12.32 -22.02 -2.38
C LEU A 82 -11.00 -21.84 -1.63
N VAL A 83 -10.40 -22.92 -1.13
CA VAL A 83 -9.09 -22.88 -0.48
C VAL A 83 -7.99 -22.54 -1.49
N GLY A 84 -8.04 -23.10 -2.71
CA GLY A 84 -7.11 -22.78 -3.79
C GLY A 84 -7.19 -21.31 -4.22
N ILE A 85 -8.39 -20.75 -4.35
CA ILE A 85 -8.63 -19.33 -4.67
C ILE A 85 -8.11 -18.45 -3.52
N ASN A 86 -8.41 -18.81 -2.26
CA ASN A 86 -7.94 -18.05 -1.10
C ASN A 86 -6.40 -18.08 -1.01
N TYR A 87 -5.78 -19.22 -1.27
CA TYR A 87 -4.32 -19.36 -1.33
C TYR A 87 -3.71 -18.53 -2.46
N LEU A 88 -4.30 -18.58 -3.67
CA LEU A 88 -3.82 -17.78 -4.81
C LEU A 88 -4.02 -16.28 -4.57
N ALA A 89 -5.13 -15.88 -3.94
CA ALA A 89 -5.39 -14.50 -3.51
C ALA A 89 -4.40 -14.04 -2.43
N SER A 90 -4.08 -14.91 -1.46
CA SER A 90 -3.09 -14.64 -0.41
C SER A 90 -1.67 -14.52 -0.98
N ARG A 91 -1.32 -15.33 -1.99
CA ARG A 91 -0.02 -15.26 -2.68
C ARG A 91 0.06 -14.13 -3.71
N ARG A 92 -1.09 -13.70 -4.22
CA ARG A 92 -1.28 -12.49 -5.05
C ARG A 92 -1.75 -11.32 -4.18
N ASN A 93 -1.16 -11.15 -3.00
CA ASN A 93 -1.01 -9.84 -2.37
C ASN A 93 -0.01 -8.97 -3.15
N LYS A 94 -0.04 -9.03 -4.49
CA LYS A 94 0.46 -7.95 -5.31
C LYS A 94 -0.64 -6.91 -5.23
N ARG A 95 -0.58 -6.12 -4.15
CA ARG A 95 -1.22 -4.81 -4.04
C ARG A 95 -1.02 -4.17 -5.41
N TRP A 96 -2.06 -4.18 -6.22
CA TRP A 96 -2.10 -3.26 -7.33
C TRP A 96 -2.38 -1.94 -6.64
N ASP A 97 -1.31 -1.26 -6.22
CA ASP A 97 -1.38 0.11 -5.72
C ASP A 97 -1.86 0.96 -6.90
N LEU A 98 -3.19 0.97 -7.07
CA LEU A 98 -3.95 2.01 -7.76
C LEU A 98 -4.01 3.29 -6.90
N THR A 99 -3.38 3.26 -5.73
CA THR A 99 -2.95 4.48 -5.08
C THR A 99 -1.73 4.99 -5.84
N SER A 100 -1.97 5.97 -6.70
CA SER A 100 -1.02 7.04 -7.03
C SER A 100 -0.59 7.80 -5.77
N ALA A 101 -0.19 7.10 -4.71
CA ALA A 101 0.35 7.65 -3.49
C ALA A 101 1.86 7.81 -3.67
N LYS A 102 2.22 8.58 -4.70
CA LYS A 102 3.43 9.41 -4.72
C LYS A 102 3.23 10.58 -3.76
N GLN A 103 2.88 10.31 -2.50
CA GLN A 103 2.59 11.37 -1.51
C GLN A 103 3.84 12.24 -1.23
N PHE A 104 5.01 11.71 -1.59
CA PHE A 104 6.34 12.34 -1.52
C PHE A 104 7.06 12.18 -2.87
N THR A 105 6.38 12.44 -3.99
CA THR A 105 7.07 12.53 -5.28
C THR A 105 6.35 13.53 -6.15
N LEU A 106 7.09 14.50 -6.67
CA LEU A 106 6.59 15.49 -7.62
C LEU A 106 5.73 14.88 -8.73
N SER A 107 4.61 15.53 -9.01
CA SER A 107 3.79 15.23 -10.18
C SER A 107 4.59 15.35 -11.46
N GLU A 108 4.21 14.58 -12.49
CA GLU A 108 4.87 14.63 -13.79
C GLU A 108 4.78 16.02 -14.43
N GLN A 109 3.75 16.80 -14.09
CA GLN A 109 3.62 18.20 -14.52
C GLN A 109 4.71 19.08 -13.88
N THR A 110 4.88 18.99 -12.55
CA THR A 110 5.90 19.76 -11.84
C THR A 110 7.30 19.45 -12.37
N LYS A 111 7.62 18.17 -12.60
CA LYS A 111 8.90 17.77 -13.19
C LYS A 111 9.16 18.39 -14.56
N LYS A 112 8.15 18.43 -15.44
CA LYS A 112 8.27 19.05 -16.76
C LYS A 112 8.57 20.55 -16.66
N VAL A 113 7.93 21.25 -15.72
CA VAL A 113 8.19 22.67 -15.49
C VAL A 113 9.62 22.90 -14.99
N LEU A 114 10.08 22.10 -14.03
CA LEU A 114 11.43 22.20 -13.45
C LEU A 114 12.53 21.88 -14.47
N GLN A 115 12.30 20.89 -15.33
CA GLN A 115 13.23 20.54 -16.42
C GLN A 115 13.23 21.57 -17.55
N GLY A 116 12.11 22.26 -17.76
CA GLY A 116 11.96 23.33 -18.75
C GLY A 116 12.53 24.69 -18.32
N LEU A 117 13.11 24.80 -17.12
CA LEU A 117 13.71 26.05 -16.66
C LEU A 117 14.92 26.42 -17.53
N GLU A 118 14.92 27.62 -18.11
CA GLU A 118 16.05 28.11 -18.91
C GLU A 118 17.11 28.77 -18.03
N ARG A 119 16.68 29.54 -17.02
CA ARG A 119 17.53 30.30 -16.09
C ARG A 119 17.44 29.73 -14.65
N PRO A 120 18.39 30.05 -13.75
CA PRO A 120 18.30 29.64 -12.35
C PRO A 120 17.08 30.28 -11.66
N VAL A 121 16.39 29.49 -10.84
CA VAL A 121 15.30 29.92 -9.96
C VAL A 121 15.81 29.92 -8.53
N MET A 122 15.60 31.03 -7.82
CA MET A 122 15.90 31.14 -6.40
C MET A 122 14.59 31.05 -5.60
N ILE A 123 14.48 30.05 -4.75
CA ILE A 123 13.33 29.83 -3.87
C ILE A 123 13.74 30.22 -2.45
N ARG A 124 13.08 31.25 -1.90
CA ARG A 124 13.32 31.71 -0.52
C ARG A 124 12.13 31.40 0.36
N VAL A 125 12.33 30.60 1.40
CA VAL A 125 11.30 30.27 2.37
C VAL A 125 11.43 31.20 3.57
N PHE A 126 10.41 32.02 3.80
CA PHE A 126 10.32 32.92 4.93
C PHE A 126 9.42 32.32 6.01
N ASP A 127 10.05 31.78 7.04
CA ASP A 127 9.37 31.16 8.17
C ASP A 127 10.26 31.23 9.42
N ARG A 128 9.78 30.71 10.54
CA ARG A 128 10.63 30.43 11.71
C ARG A 128 11.39 29.13 11.50
N ALA A 129 12.47 28.95 12.26
CA ALA A 129 13.31 27.74 12.21
C ALA A 129 12.53 26.42 12.26
N GLU A 130 11.47 26.36 13.08
CA GLU A 130 10.61 25.18 13.25
C GLU A 130 9.74 24.88 12.02
N GLY A 131 9.39 25.91 11.25
CA GLY A 131 8.52 25.82 10.09
C GLY A 131 9.23 25.39 8.81
N PHE A 132 10.56 25.26 8.79
CA PHE A 132 11.29 24.91 7.57
C PHE A 132 11.17 23.44 7.18
N GLU A 133 11.03 22.53 8.15
CA GLU A 133 11.03 21.09 7.90
C GLU A 133 9.87 20.64 6.98
N ARG A 134 8.71 21.31 7.06
CA ARG A 134 7.57 21.01 6.17
C ARG A 134 7.82 21.35 4.70
N TYR A 135 8.76 22.25 4.41
CA TYR A 135 9.14 22.63 3.05
C TYR A 135 10.36 21.87 2.57
N ARG A 136 11.22 21.40 3.47
CA ARG A 136 12.50 20.77 3.16
C ARG A 136 12.33 19.58 2.23
N GLU A 137 11.45 18.63 2.59
CA GLU A 137 11.23 17.43 1.80
C GLU A 137 10.81 17.75 0.36
N ARG A 138 9.86 18.66 0.17
CA ARG A 138 9.38 19.05 -1.17
C ARG A 138 10.41 19.86 -1.94
N LEU A 139 11.03 20.86 -1.34
CA LEU A 139 11.98 21.73 -2.03
C LEU A 139 13.30 21.01 -2.35
N ASP A 140 13.67 20.01 -1.56
CA ASP A 140 14.78 19.10 -1.88
C ASP A 140 14.44 18.25 -3.12
N GLU A 141 13.19 17.79 -3.29
CA GLU A 141 12.77 17.14 -4.54
C GLU A 141 12.84 18.10 -5.74
N TYR A 142 12.51 19.38 -5.57
CA TYR A 142 12.60 20.37 -6.65
C TYR A 142 14.05 20.57 -7.08
N LYS A 143 14.96 20.66 -6.10
CA LYS A 143 16.41 20.72 -6.32
C LYS A 143 16.95 19.45 -6.98
N TYR A 144 16.45 18.29 -6.57
CA TYR A 144 16.83 17.02 -7.20
C TYR A 144 16.34 16.90 -8.65
N ALA A 145 15.19 17.48 -8.97
CA ALA A 145 14.62 17.45 -10.31
C ALA A 145 15.29 18.42 -11.30
N SER A 146 15.98 19.47 -10.81
CA SER A 146 16.65 20.46 -11.66
C SER A 146 17.80 21.16 -10.93
N ASP A 147 18.99 21.10 -11.51
CA ASP A 147 20.20 21.77 -10.99
C ASP A 147 20.09 23.31 -11.01
N LYS A 148 19.07 23.86 -11.67
CA LYS A 148 18.79 25.29 -11.75
C LYS A 148 18.00 25.83 -10.56
N VAL A 149 17.57 24.96 -9.64
CA VAL A 149 16.81 25.36 -8.46
C VAL A 149 17.74 25.52 -7.27
N THR A 150 17.73 26.72 -6.69
CA THR A 150 18.42 27.01 -5.43
C THR A 150 17.39 27.34 -4.35
N VAL A 151 17.55 26.78 -3.17
CA VAL A 151 16.64 26.95 -2.04
C VAL A 151 17.39 27.58 -0.88
N GLU A 152 16.83 28.66 -0.33
CA GLU A 152 17.35 29.37 0.83
C GLU A 152 16.26 29.51 1.88
N TYR A 153 16.60 29.23 3.14
CA TYR A 153 15.69 29.36 4.28
C TYR A 153 16.05 30.61 5.06
N ILE A 154 15.11 31.54 5.18
CA ILE A 154 15.30 32.83 5.84
C ILE A 154 14.43 32.85 7.09
N ASP A 155 15.10 32.84 8.24
CA ASP A 155 14.47 33.02 9.54
C ASP A 155 14.05 34.48 9.69
N VAL A 156 12.73 34.72 9.65
CA VAL A 156 12.14 36.06 9.69
C VAL A 156 12.44 36.78 11.01
N ASP A 157 12.56 36.03 12.11
CA ASP A 157 12.86 36.59 13.43
C ASP A 157 14.32 37.01 13.55
N ARG A 158 15.23 36.31 12.85
CA ARG A 158 16.67 36.63 12.82
C ARG A 158 17.04 37.64 11.73
N ARG A 159 16.30 37.69 10.62
CA ARG A 159 16.56 38.56 9.46
C ARG A 159 15.31 39.32 9.01
N PRO A 160 14.78 40.24 9.84
CA PRO A 160 13.56 40.99 9.50
C PRO A 160 13.73 41.92 8.28
N ALA A 161 14.95 42.40 8.02
CA ALA A 161 15.24 43.26 6.87
C ALA A 161 15.01 42.55 5.52
N ASP A 162 15.32 41.25 5.45
CA ASP A 162 15.10 40.47 4.23
C ASP A 162 13.61 40.23 4.01
N ALA A 163 12.87 39.86 5.07
CA ALA A 163 11.42 39.70 5.00
C ALA A 163 10.70 40.98 4.53
N GLN A 164 11.12 42.15 5.00
CA GLN A 164 10.57 43.44 4.57
C GLN A 164 10.84 43.75 3.10
N ARG A 165 12.06 43.47 2.61
CA ARG A 165 12.42 43.66 1.18
C ARG A 165 11.53 42.84 0.26
N TYR A 166 11.23 41.60 0.65
CA TYR A 166 10.34 40.72 -0.10
C TYR A 166 8.86 40.95 0.21
N GLN A 167 8.49 41.97 1.00
CA GLN A 167 7.11 42.29 1.39
C GLN A 167 6.37 41.08 1.98
N VAL A 168 7.07 40.29 2.80
CA VAL A 168 6.50 39.12 3.47
C VAL A 168 5.58 39.59 4.59
N GLN A 169 4.29 39.29 4.46
CA GLN A 169 3.26 39.71 5.43
C GLN A 169 2.92 38.60 6.44
N GLN A 170 3.25 37.35 6.13
CA GLN A 170 2.92 36.19 6.96
C GLN A 170 4.02 35.12 6.92
N PHE A 171 4.17 34.39 8.03
CA PHE A 171 5.06 33.24 8.12
C PHE A 171 4.63 32.13 7.16
N GLY A 172 5.59 31.36 6.63
CA GLY A 172 5.34 30.33 5.63
C GLY A 172 5.13 30.90 4.21
N THR A 173 5.67 32.10 3.95
CA THR A 173 5.68 32.67 2.60
C THR A 173 6.89 32.14 1.84
N VAL A 174 6.66 31.55 0.67
CA VAL A 174 7.71 31.13 -0.26
C VAL A 174 7.78 32.13 -1.41
N ALA A 175 8.92 32.80 -1.55
CA ALA A 175 9.19 33.71 -2.66
C ALA A 175 10.00 32.99 -3.75
N PHE A 176 9.46 32.96 -4.95
CA PHE A 176 10.13 32.47 -6.15
C PHE A 176 10.69 33.65 -6.91
N GLU A 177 12.01 33.67 -7.11
CA GLU A 177 12.68 34.66 -7.93
C GLU A 177 13.21 34.02 -9.21
N TYR A 178 12.78 34.55 -10.35
CA TYR A 178 13.23 34.12 -11.67
C TYR A 178 13.41 35.34 -12.55
N ASP A 179 14.64 35.58 -13.01
CA ASP A 179 14.94 36.66 -13.96
C ASP A 179 14.46 38.06 -13.50
N GLY A 180 14.70 38.39 -12.24
CA GLY A 180 14.28 39.67 -11.63
C GLY A 180 12.80 39.78 -11.30
N ARG A 181 11.99 38.77 -11.64
CA ARG A 181 10.57 38.67 -11.23
C ARG A 181 10.48 37.91 -9.92
N VAL A 182 9.55 38.34 -9.06
CA VAL A 182 9.29 37.70 -7.76
C VAL A 182 7.81 37.36 -7.66
N GLU A 183 7.50 36.09 -7.41
CA GLU A 183 6.15 35.63 -7.07
C GLU A 183 6.14 35.06 -5.66
N ARG A 184 5.06 35.30 -4.91
CA ARG A 184 4.94 34.85 -3.51
C ARG A 184 3.79 33.88 -3.38
N VAL A 185 4.04 32.77 -2.70
CA VAL A 185 3.04 31.74 -2.41
C VAL A 185 3.02 31.48 -0.92
N THR A 186 1.82 31.40 -0.35
CA THR A 186 1.62 31.18 1.08
C THR A 186 0.89 29.86 1.27
N SER A 187 1.55 28.79 0.83
CA SER A 187 1.09 27.40 0.91
C SER A 187 2.32 26.49 0.96
N ASP A 188 2.18 25.33 1.59
CA ASP A 188 3.13 24.22 1.60
C ASP A 188 2.75 23.10 0.62
N GLY A 189 1.63 23.24 -0.09
CA GLY A 189 1.19 22.30 -1.11
C GLY A 189 1.99 22.38 -2.41
N GLU A 190 2.29 21.22 -3.02
CA GLU A 190 3.00 21.14 -4.32
C GLU A 190 2.27 21.95 -5.40
N GLN A 191 0.94 21.84 -5.45
CA GLN A 191 0.14 22.46 -6.49
C GLN A 191 0.28 23.99 -6.49
N GLU A 192 0.20 24.63 -5.31
CA GLU A 192 0.34 26.07 -5.19
C GLU A 192 1.79 26.52 -5.45
N LEU A 193 2.78 25.79 -4.94
CA LEU A 193 4.20 26.08 -5.17
C LEU A 193 4.56 25.98 -6.66
N THR A 194 4.10 24.94 -7.35
CA THR A 194 4.29 24.77 -8.79
C THR A 194 3.56 25.85 -9.57
N ASN A 195 2.34 26.22 -9.18
CA ASN A 195 1.63 27.33 -9.84
C ASN A 195 2.37 28.66 -9.69
N GLY A 196 2.93 28.95 -8.50
CA GLY A 196 3.77 30.14 -8.29
C GLY A 196 5.03 30.11 -9.16
N LEU A 197 5.69 28.96 -9.26
CA LEU A 197 6.83 28.77 -10.15
C LEU A 197 6.44 29.01 -11.62
N ILE A 198 5.32 28.45 -12.08
CA ILE A 198 4.83 28.65 -13.44
C ILE A 198 4.57 30.13 -13.72
N LYS A 199 3.93 30.84 -12.78
CA LYS A 199 3.65 32.28 -12.92
C LYS A 199 4.92 33.11 -13.06
N VAL A 200 5.91 32.88 -12.19
CA VAL A 200 7.16 33.65 -12.24
C VAL A 200 7.94 33.37 -13.52
N VAL A 201 7.97 32.12 -13.98
CA VAL A 201 8.66 31.70 -15.21
C VAL A 201 7.96 32.26 -16.44
N GLN A 202 6.64 32.09 -16.56
CA GLN A 202 5.85 32.56 -17.71
C GLN A 202 5.64 34.07 -17.72
N GLY A 203 5.85 34.76 -16.59
CA GLY A 203 5.65 36.19 -16.48
C GLY A 203 4.18 36.62 -16.60
N ARG A 204 3.23 35.71 -16.37
CA ARG A 204 1.80 36.05 -16.32
C ARG A 204 1.42 36.40 -14.89
N GLN A 205 1.01 37.65 -14.71
CA GLN A 205 0.26 38.11 -13.53
C GLN A 205 -1.19 37.66 -13.64
#